data_AF-A0A8I0MSG0-F1
#
_entry.id   AF-A0A8I0MSG0-F1
#
_cell.length_a   1.000
_cell.length_b   1.000
_cell.length_c   1.000
_cell.angle_alpha   90.00
_cell.angle_beta   90.00
_cell.angle_gamma   90.00
#
_symmetry.space_group_name_H-M   'P 1'
#
loop_
_entity.id
_entity.type
_entity.pdbx_description
1 polymer ?
#
loop_
_entity_poly.entity_id
_entity_poly.type
_entity_poly.pdbx_seq_one_letter_code
_entity_poly.pdbx_strand_id
1 'polypeptide(L)'
;MNFNNEDFKNKKANQKQNKIEKASKSFNKQLEASERQQQQHEEAKAKAASEKMMLDLEKLVKEAAKQQKISDFKTKSAKKLVSTFRNRLPIDKHFNNKILNVFEANNRTPTKQITGRFSSINYRAMQQGKRSLKTLKNSLTHSLRLQKKDVLEWEDQLTEKNLYFYNNTIYKGDEFNDINQKIFDEIISDKETDLLNQDDIQNKKAIKRLSTSRANYRKKVLTIADDDAFKKVINMLENRSSKLKGNEDEKIALIINKAREMAYKRIENLNLSPAKAEQKKRNFENFINIRDKHIKARSEKRIFSSAQTCLIQESVFKIPHKNGDLSKIEAQEYMQVAQTWFKKAYPNHPVIFGAIHLDETADLSIRSGDNLHFFVNGKNFQTGEYDIRQAQIDFARKEQHRLNKIYDIDFNLDEDNGYRLTDKEMTLIGQIINLSFYTEMQNMLFRHNIALKFLNSTEKSSFEYIQACLQEQLPLSCRTQSRYQMKKEMTEQAQIGLEKTQRLSVKAKQDLRATNETIENKQKLKKELSSNILSKLSKIDLLNKEIESLTKAALKKINYWQRTIEINDIEVNKQFATKEAAEAIDKLNHVSPKVTDRIVKSAVKFESAKDNFIEERFKVSNQLIYKSQNKRNKL
;
A
#
# COMPACT_ATOMS: atom_id res chain seq x y z
N MET A 1 -65.85 31.14 1.52
CA MET A 1 -65.38 30.19 0.48
C MET A 1 -63.91 30.49 0.18
N ASN A 2 -62.94 29.75 0.73
CA ASN A 2 -61.53 29.74 0.25
C ASN A 2 -60.60 28.72 0.96
N PHE A 3 -61.11 27.61 1.50
CA PHE A 3 -60.27 26.61 2.20
C PHE A 3 -59.97 25.32 1.42
N ASN A 4 -60.52 25.12 0.21
CA ASN A 4 -60.36 23.86 -0.54
C ASN A 4 -59.28 23.87 -1.65
N ASN A 5 -58.56 24.98 -1.84
CA ASN A 5 -57.66 25.13 -3.00
C ASN A 5 -56.18 24.85 -2.69
N GLU A 6 -55.75 24.92 -1.43
CA GLU A 6 -54.36 24.62 -1.02
C GLU A 6 -54.10 23.13 -0.85
N ASP A 7 -55.03 22.37 -0.25
CA ASP A 7 -54.88 20.92 -0.09
C ASP A 7 -54.82 20.19 -1.43
N PHE A 8 -55.57 20.67 -2.43
CA PHE A 8 -55.55 20.08 -3.77
C PHE A 8 -54.25 20.39 -4.53
N LYS A 9 -53.66 21.58 -4.30
CA LYS A 9 -52.35 21.96 -4.84
C LYS A 9 -51.22 21.18 -4.18
N ASN A 10 -51.26 21.01 -2.85
CA ASN A 10 -50.27 20.21 -2.11
C ASN A 10 -50.30 18.74 -2.49
N LYS A 11 -51.50 18.16 -2.71
CA LYS A 11 -51.63 16.76 -3.16
C LYS A 11 -51.10 16.55 -4.58
N LYS A 12 -51.31 17.50 -5.50
CA LYS A 12 -50.72 17.48 -6.85
C LYS A 12 -49.20 17.69 -6.83
N ALA A 13 -48.70 18.58 -5.98
CA ALA A 13 -47.26 18.81 -5.80
C ALA A 13 -46.56 17.54 -5.29
N ASN A 14 -47.10 16.89 -4.25
CA ASN A 14 -46.57 15.64 -3.72
C ASN A 14 -46.61 14.48 -4.73
N GLN A 15 -47.66 14.40 -5.55
CA GLN A 15 -47.70 13.41 -6.64
C GLN A 15 -46.66 13.68 -7.72
N LYS A 16 -46.40 14.95 -8.06
CA LYS A 16 -45.39 15.34 -9.04
C LYS A 16 -43.98 15.08 -8.51
N GLN A 17 -43.73 15.36 -7.23
CA GLN A 17 -42.45 15.08 -6.55
C GLN A 17 -42.16 13.58 -6.46
N ASN A 18 -43.16 12.76 -6.10
CA ASN A 18 -43.02 11.31 -6.09
C ASN A 18 -42.76 10.73 -7.50
N LYS A 19 -43.30 11.33 -8.56
CA LYS A 19 -43.00 10.93 -9.94
C LYS A 19 -41.56 11.29 -10.34
N ILE A 20 -41.09 12.47 -9.94
CA ILE A 20 -39.71 12.91 -10.19
C ILE A 20 -38.72 12.01 -9.44
N GLU A 21 -38.96 11.70 -8.17
CA GLU A 21 -38.08 10.81 -7.39
C GLU A 21 -38.01 9.39 -7.98
N LYS A 22 -39.14 8.84 -8.44
CA LYS A 22 -39.15 7.54 -9.12
C LYS A 22 -38.38 7.57 -10.45
N ALA A 23 -38.53 8.65 -11.22
CA ALA A 23 -37.79 8.83 -12.46
C ALA A 23 -36.27 8.98 -12.21
N SER A 24 -35.87 9.78 -11.23
CA SER A 24 -34.46 9.93 -10.83
C SER A 24 -33.84 8.64 -10.32
N LYS A 25 -34.56 7.85 -9.51
CA LYS A 25 -34.10 6.52 -9.07
C LYS A 25 -33.94 5.55 -10.23
N SER A 26 -34.86 5.57 -11.20
CA SER A 26 -34.79 4.74 -12.40
C SER A 26 -33.61 5.14 -13.30
N PHE A 27 -33.41 6.45 -13.49
CA PHE A 27 -32.31 7.00 -14.28
C PHE A 27 -30.95 6.68 -13.66
N ASN A 28 -30.77 6.88 -12.34
CA ASN A 28 -29.53 6.55 -11.66
C ASN A 28 -29.24 5.04 -11.72
N LYS A 29 -30.26 4.19 -11.61
CA LYS A 29 -30.10 2.74 -11.74
C LYS A 29 -29.67 2.32 -13.16
N GLN A 30 -30.15 3.01 -14.20
CA GLN A 30 -29.73 2.78 -15.58
C GLN A 30 -28.31 3.31 -15.83
N LEU A 31 -27.95 4.47 -15.26
CA LEU A 31 -26.61 5.03 -15.34
C LEU A 31 -25.58 4.10 -14.68
N GLU A 32 -25.84 3.64 -13.45
CA GLU A 32 -24.99 2.66 -12.76
C GLU A 32 -24.85 1.34 -13.52
N ALA A 33 -25.92 0.86 -14.17
CA ALA A 33 -25.87 -0.35 -14.98
C ALA A 33 -25.03 -0.16 -16.25
N SER A 34 -25.12 1.00 -16.89
CA SER A 34 -24.32 1.37 -18.07
C SER A 34 -22.85 1.54 -17.70
N GLU A 35 -22.55 2.19 -16.59
CA GLU A 35 -21.18 2.35 -16.06
C GLU A 35 -20.56 0.98 -15.72
N ARG A 36 -21.31 0.09 -15.07
CA ARG A 36 -20.85 -1.30 -14.81
C ARG A 36 -20.60 -2.08 -16.08
N GLN A 37 -21.46 -1.96 -17.10
CA GLN A 37 -21.26 -2.64 -18.38
C GLN A 37 -20.04 -2.10 -19.14
N GLN A 38 -19.82 -0.78 -19.13
CA GLN A 38 -18.65 -0.18 -19.74
C GLN A 38 -17.37 -0.60 -19.01
N GLN A 39 -17.39 -0.60 -17.68
CA GLN A 39 -16.27 -1.04 -16.84
C GLN A 39 -15.97 -2.54 -17.07
N GLN A 40 -16.99 -3.40 -17.16
CA GLN A 40 -16.82 -4.81 -17.51
C GLN A 40 -16.27 -5.02 -18.92
N HIS A 41 -16.68 -4.21 -19.89
CA HIS A 41 -16.17 -4.30 -21.26
C HIS A 41 -14.71 -3.83 -21.38
N GLU A 42 -14.34 -2.77 -20.65
CA GLU A 42 -12.94 -2.31 -20.54
C GLU A 42 -12.07 -3.32 -19.79
N GLU A 43 -12.57 -3.92 -18.70
CA GLU A 43 -11.93 -5.02 -17.98
C GLU A 43 -11.75 -6.26 -18.85
N ALA A 44 -12.75 -6.65 -19.64
CA ALA A 44 -12.67 -7.78 -20.56
C ALA A 44 -11.63 -7.53 -21.67
N LYS A 45 -11.59 -6.31 -22.22
CA LYS A 45 -10.59 -5.91 -23.23
C LYS A 45 -9.17 -5.87 -22.65
N ALA A 46 -9.02 -5.38 -21.42
CA ALA A 46 -7.75 -5.37 -20.70
C ALA A 46 -7.30 -6.80 -20.33
N LYS A 47 -8.22 -7.66 -19.89
CA LYS A 47 -7.98 -9.08 -19.61
C LYS A 47 -7.55 -9.84 -20.85
N ALA A 48 -8.22 -9.65 -21.98
CA ALA A 48 -7.84 -10.25 -23.27
C ALA A 48 -6.46 -9.75 -23.75
N ALA A 49 -6.14 -8.47 -23.57
CA ALA A 49 -4.81 -7.93 -23.89
C ALA A 49 -3.72 -8.49 -22.95
N SER A 50 -4.04 -8.66 -21.68
CA SER A 50 -3.16 -9.27 -20.66
C SER A 50 -2.92 -10.76 -20.92
N GLU A 51 -3.97 -11.52 -21.24
CA GLU A 51 -3.88 -12.95 -21.62
C GLU A 51 -3.05 -13.13 -22.89
N LYS A 52 -3.23 -12.27 -23.89
CA LYS A 52 -2.39 -12.24 -25.09
C LYS A 52 -0.92 -11.96 -24.76
N MET A 53 -0.65 -10.96 -23.90
CA MET A 53 0.70 -10.61 -23.48
C MET A 53 1.35 -11.72 -22.63
N MET A 54 0.55 -12.43 -21.83
CA MET A 54 0.95 -13.59 -21.06
C MET A 54 1.31 -14.77 -21.94
N LEU A 55 0.47 -15.09 -22.91
CA LEU A 55 0.75 -16.11 -23.91
C LEU A 55 2.00 -15.75 -24.72
N ASP A 56 2.21 -14.47 -25.05
CA ASP A 56 3.42 -14.00 -25.73
C ASP A 56 4.67 -14.09 -24.85
N LEU A 57 4.59 -13.77 -23.55
CA LEU A 57 5.72 -13.89 -22.61
C LEU A 57 6.03 -15.35 -22.29
N GLU A 58 5.02 -16.17 -22.01
CA GLU A 58 5.14 -17.59 -21.77
C GLU A 58 5.66 -18.31 -23.01
N LYS A 59 5.19 -17.93 -24.20
CA LYS A 59 5.75 -18.38 -25.47
C LYS A 59 7.18 -17.90 -25.64
N LEU A 60 7.54 -16.67 -25.31
CA LEU A 60 8.93 -16.19 -25.35
C LEU A 60 9.85 -16.93 -24.38
N VAL A 61 9.37 -17.27 -23.18
CA VAL A 61 10.11 -18.00 -22.16
C VAL A 61 10.23 -19.48 -22.55
N LYS A 62 9.16 -20.10 -23.06
CA LYS A 62 9.18 -21.47 -23.61
C LYS A 62 10.00 -21.56 -24.89
N GLU A 63 9.95 -20.55 -25.76
CA GLU A 63 10.83 -20.42 -26.93
C GLU A 63 12.27 -20.19 -26.47
N ALA A 64 12.53 -19.41 -25.43
CA ALA A 64 13.86 -19.27 -24.85
C ALA A 64 14.40 -20.54 -24.19
N ALA A 65 13.51 -21.35 -23.61
CA ALA A 65 13.85 -22.66 -23.07
C ALA A 65 14.03 -23.72 -24.17
N LYS A 66 13.36 -23.58 -25.32
CA LYS A 66 13.45 -24.49 -26.48
C LYS A 66 14.55 -24.12 -27.48
N GLN A 67 14.88 -22.83 -27.60
CA GLN A 67 15.85 -22.31 -28.55
C GLN A 67 17.21 -22.15 -27.89
N GLN A 68 18.18 -22.96 -28.29
CA GLN A 68 19.55 -22.90 -27.78
C GLN A 68 20.29 -21.61 -28.21
N LYS A 69 19.79 -20.84 -29.20
CA LYS A 69 20.50 -19.70 -29.80
C LYS A 69 19.68 -18.41 -29.77
N ILE A 70 20.31 -17.32 -29.29
CA ILE A 70 19.74 -15.95 -29.21
C ILE A 70 19.34 -15.40 -30.61
N SER A 71 19.91 -15.95 -31.69
CA SER A 71 19.58 -15.59 -33.08
C SER A 71 18.10 -15.77 -33.41
N ASP A 72 17.43 -16.70 -32.73
CA ASP A 72 16.16 -17.29 -33.15
C ASP A 72 14.94 -16.45 -32.72
N PHE A 73 15.15 -15.50 -31.79
CA PHE A 73 14.13 -14.52 -31.43
C PHE A 73 13.91 -13.48 -32.53
N LYS A 74 12.66 -13.08 -32.78
CA LYS A 74 12.35 -12.10 -33.84
C LYS A 74 12.67 -10.64 -33.48
N THR A 75 12.56 -10.25 -32.20
CA THR A 75 12.69 -8.83 -31.79
C THR A 75 14.02 -8.54 -31.09
N LYS A 76 14.60 -7.35 -31.32
CA LYS A 76 15.83 -6.91 -30.63
C LYS A 76 15.66 -6.84 -29.11
N SER A 77 14.47 -6.47 -28.63
CA SER A 77 14.16 -6.40 -27.20
C SER A 77 14.15 -7.78 -26.54
N ALA A 78 13.54 -8.79 -27.19
CA ALA A 78 13.56 -10.16 -26.71
C ALA A 78 14.99 -10.72 -26.69
N LYS A 79 15.76 -10.52 -27.77
CA LYS A 79 17.18 -10.90 -27.82
C LYS A 79 17.98 -10.32 -26.66
N LYS A 80 17.80 -9.02 -26.38
CA LYS A 80 18.48 -8.33 -25.29
C LYS A 80 18.07 -8.87 -23.91
N LEU A 81 16.78 -9.12 -23.70
CA LEU A 81 16.26 -9.67 -22.44
C LEU A 81 16.85 -11.05 -22.15
N VAL A 82 16.80 -11.95 -23.14
CA VAL A 82 17.33 -13.32 -23.02
C VAL A 82 18.84 -13.30 -22.84
N SER A 83 19.55 -12.47 -23.61
CA SER A 83 21.00 -12.24 -23.45
C SER A 83 21.34 -11.76 -22.03
N THR A 84 20.53 -10.86 -21.47
CA THR A 84 20.70 -10.39 -20.08
C THR A 84 20.52 -11.53 -19.09
N PHE A 85 19.46 -12.35 -19.20
CA PHE A 85 19.27 -13.49 -18.30
C PHE A 85 20.37 -14.54 -18.42
N ARG A 86 20.81 -14.85 -19.63
CA ARG A 86 21.90 -15.80 -19.89
C ARG A 86 23.22 -15.40 -19.25
N ASN A 87 23.51 -14.10 -19.22
CA ASN A 87 24.80 -13.57 -18.76
C ASN A 87 24.80 -13.13 -17.29
N ARG A 88 23.69 -13.30 -16.56
CA ARG A 88 23.60 -12.92 -15.14
C ARG A 88 24.32 -13.94 -14.26
N LEU A 89 25.15 -13.45 -13.35
CA LEU A 89 25.66 -14.22 -12.22
C LEU A 89 24.60 -14.28 -11.10
N PRO A 90 24.61 -15.31 -10.24
CA PRO A 90 23.61 -15.52 -9.18
C PRO A 90 23.84 -14.61 -7.95
N ILE A 91 23.96 -13.30 -8.16
CA ILE A 91 24.29 -12.32 -7.10
C ILE A 91 23.32 -12.37 -5.90
N ASP A 92 22.08 -12.80 -6.13
CA ASP A 92 21.06 -12.98 -5.10
C ASP A 92 21.45 -14.06 -4.09
N LYS A 93 21.95 -15.20 -4.56
CA LYS A 93 22.42 -16.29 -3.68
C LYS A 93 23.58 -15.81 -2.81
N HIS A 94 24.59 -15.21 -3.43
CA HIS A 94 25.82 -14.79 -2.75
C HIS A 94 25.57 -13.65 -1.76
N PHE A 95 24.83 -12.61 -2.17
CA PHE A 95 24.49 -11.49 -1.31
C PHE A 95 23.64 -11.93 -0.11
N ASN A 96 22.51 -12.62 -0.36
CA ASN A 96 21.58 -12.99 0.70
C ASN A 96 22.25 -13.88 1.76
N ASN A 97 23.03 -14.88 1.33
CA ASN A 97 23.78 -15.75 2.24
C ASN A 97 24.81 -14.96 3.04
N LYS A 98 25.57 -14.07 2.39
CA LYS A 98 26.57 -13.25 3.07
C LYS A 98 25.94 -12.38 4.15
N ILE A 99 24.80 -11.75 3.87
CA ILE A 99 24.13 -10.88 4.85
C ILE A 99 23.66 -11.70 6.05
N LEU A 100 23.00 -12.84 5.85
CA LEU A 100 22.57 -13.69 6.97
C LEU A 100 23.75 -14.18 7.80
N ASN A 101 24.84 -14.62 7.17
CA ASN A 101 26.05 -15.04 7.88
C ASN A 101 26.68 -13.89 8.69
N VAL A 102 26.58 -12.63 8.21
CA VAL A 102 27.06 -11.46 8.97
C VAL A 102 26.20 -11.23 10.21
N PHE A 103 24.88 -11.39 10.13
CA PHE A 103 24.01 -11.33 11.31
C PHE A 103 24.36 -12.44 12.31
N GLU A 104 24.48 -13.68 11.84
CA GLU A 104 24.85 -14.84 12.67
C GLU A 104 26.21 -14.67 13.35
N ALA A 105 27.23 -14.22 12.62
CA ALA A 105 28.57 -13.97 13.17
C ALA A 105 28.59 -12.87 14.25
N ASN A 106 27.59 -12.00 14.27
CA ASN A 106 27.41 -10.97 15.30
C ASN A 106 26.44 -11.41 16.42
N ASN A 107 26.05 -12.69 16.47
CA ASN A 107 25.05 -13.22 17.39
C ASN A 107 23.72 -12.46 17.33
N ARG A 108 23.31 -12.06 16.12
CA ARG A 108 22.05 -11.35 15.87
C ARG A 108 21.20 -12.14 14.88
N THR A 109 19.89 -12.02 15.01
CA THR A 109 18.93 -12.41 13.97
C THR A 109 18.24 -11.14 13.49
N PRO A 110 18.13 -10.90 12.17
CA PRO A 110 17.47 -9.72 11.66
C PRO A 110 16.01 -9.71 12.13
N THR A 111 15.56 -8.59 12.70
CA THR A 111 14.14 -8.41 13.06
C THR A 111 13.23 -8.49 11.85
N LYS A 112 13.77 -8.20 10.67
CA LYS A 112 13.03 -8.15 9.41
C LYS A 112 13.96 -8.38 8.23
N GLN A 113 13.47 -9.13 7.24
CA GLN A 113 14.09 -9.20 5.93
C GLN A 113 13.24 -8.40 4.93
N ILE A 114 13.84 -7.44 4.23
CA ILE A 114 13.16 -6.59 3.27
C ILE A 114 13.73 -6.76 1.87
N THR A 115 12.89 -6.53 0.88
CA THR A 115 13.29 -6.44 -0.54
C THR A 115 13.33 -4.98 -0.96
N GLY A 116 14.30 -4.63 -1.80
CA GLY A 116 14.38 -3.32 -2.45
C GLY A 116 14.56 -3.49 -3.95
N ARG A 117 14.37 -2.41 -4.70
CA ARG A 117 14.69 -2.29 -6.12
C ARG A 117 15.50 -1.03 -6.36
N PHE A 118 16.77 -1.20 -6.72
CA PHE A 118 17.56 -0.12 -7.32
C PHE A 118 17.48 -0.20 -8.84
N SER A 119 17.26 0.92 -9.50
CA SER A 119 17.24 0.99 -10.96
C SER A 119 17.70 2.35 -11.44
N SER A 120 18.01 2.46 -12.73
CA SER A 120 18.41 3.74 -13.31
C SER A 120 17.82 3.94 -14.71
N ILE A 121 17.50 5.19 -15.00
CA ILE A 121 16.93 5.67 -16.24
C ILE A 121 17.84 6.78 -16.77
N ASN A 122 18.40 6.55 -17.94
CA ASN A 122 19.21 7.55 -18.63
C ASN A 122 18.30 8.36 -19.56
N TYR A 123 18.06 9.63 -19.21
CA TYR A 123 17.41 10.60 -20.09
C TYR A 123 18.40 11.08 -21.13
N ARG A 124 17.98 11.05 -22.39
CA ARG A 124 18.85 11.17 -23.55
C ARG A 124 18.72 12.54 -24.20
N ALA A 125 19.73 12.92 -24.97
CA ALA A 125 19.79 14.13 -25.80
C ALA A 125 18.77 14.08 -26.97
N MET A 126 17.48 14.07 -26.61
CA MET A 126 16.32 14.05 -27.50
C MET A 126 15.23 14.91 -26.87
N GLN A 127 14.53 15.72 -27.67
CA GLN A 127 13.42 16.54 -27.18
C GLN A 127 12.18 15.69 -26.83
N GLN A 128 11.88 14.68 -27.66
CA GLN A 128 10.66 13.88 -27.59
C GLN A 128 10.95 12.36 -27.61
N GLY A 129 9.96 11.56 -27.24
CA GLY A 129 10.03 10.10 -27.22
C GLY A 129 10.39 9.50 -25.85
N LYS A 130 10.61 8.19 -25.79
CA LYS A 130 10.96 7.50 -24.54
C LYS A 130 12.34 7.96 -24.04
N ARG A 131 12.42 8.28 -22.74
CA ARG A 131 13.65 8.75 -22.08
C ARG A 131 14.21 10.02 -22.73
N SER A 132 13.32 10.91 -23.18
CA SER A 132 13.68 12.22 -23.73
C SER A 132 13.68 13.30 -22.65
N LEU A 133 14.06 14.52 -23.02
CA LEU A 133 13.89 15.70 -22.18
C LEU A 133 12.43 15.89 -21.72
N LYS A 134 11.43 15.62 -22.58
CA LYS A 134 10.01 15.63 -22.14
C LYS A 134 9.73 14.60 -21.05
N THR A 135 10.33 13.40 -21.13
CA THR A 135 10.18 12.39 -20.08
C THR A 135 10.90 12.80 -18.80
N LEU A 136 12.07 13.44 -18.90
CA LEU A 136 12.78 14.01 -17.75
C LEU A 136 11.93 15.07 -17.06
N LYS A 137 11.34 16.02 -17.81
CA LYS A 137 10.41 17.02 -17.26
C LYS A 137 9.32 16.36 -16.44
N ASN A 138 8.66 15.33 -17.00
CA ASN A 138 7.63 14.59 -16.27
C ASN A 138 8.14 13.95 -14.97
N SER A 139 9.34 13.37 -14.99
CA SER A 139 9.93 12.74 -13.79
C SER A 139 10.33 13.77 -12.73
N LEU A 140 10.89 14.91 -13.15
CA LEU A 140 11.21 16.02 -12.26
C LEU A 140 9.95 16.65 -11.68
N THR A 141 8.89 16.89 -12.48
CA THR A 141 7.60 17.39 -12.00
C THR A 141 7.03 16.52 -10.88
N HIS A 142 7.09 15.19 -11.06
CA HIS A 142 6.70 14.24 -10.02
C HIS A 142 7.62 14.36 -8.81
N SER A 143 8.94 14.27 -9.02
CA SER A 143 9.91 14.18 -7.94
C SER A 143 10.03 15.45 -7.09
N LEU A 144 9.77 16.62 -7.70
CA LEU A 144 9.75 17.94 -7.08
C LEU A 144 8.37 18.33 -6.53
N ARG A 145 7.36 17.46 -6.69
CA ARG A 145 5.95 17.70 -6.27
C ARG A 145 5.34 18.99 -6.84
N LEU A 146 5.72 19.38 -8.07
CA LEU A 146 5.22 20.61 -8.71
C LEU A 146 3.75 20.50 -9.13
N GLN A 147 3.34 19.32 -9.58
CA GLN A 147 1.98 19.11 -10.06
C GLN A 147 1.54 17.68 -9.83
N LYS A 148 0.47 17.53 -9.05
CA LYS A 148 -0.23 16.25 -8.85
C LYS A 148 -1.05 15.93 -10.09
N LYS A 149 -0.80 14.80 -10.74
CA LYS A 149 -1.55 14.39 -11.94
C LYS A 149 -2.82 13.63 -11.59
N ASP A 150 -2.80 12.94 -10.45
CA ASP A 150 -3.90 12.11 -9.97
C ASP A 150 -3.96 12.17 -8.44
N VAL A 151 -5.17 12.13 -7.87
CA VAL A 151 -5.43 12.13 -6.42
C VAL A 151 -4.69 10.99 -5.70
N LEU A 152 -4.34 9.93 -6.44
CA LEU A 152 -3.73 8.71 -5.95
C LEU A 152 -2.19 8.70 -5.99
N GLU A 153 -1.57 9.78 -6.47
CA GLU A 153 -0.11 9.82 -6.70
C GLU A 153 0.68 9.93 -5.38
N TRP A 154 0.28 10.83 -4.47
CA TRP A 154 0.82 10.99 -3.10
C TRP A 154 -0.25 11.53 -2.14
N GLU A 155 0.00 11.48 -0.83
CA GLU A 155 -0.85 12.12 0.20
C GLU A 155 -0.36 13.51 0.53
N ASP A 156 -1.21 14.52 0.36
CA ASP A 156 -0.80 15.92 0.58
C ASP A 156 -0.42 16.16 2.06
N GLN A 157 -1.15 15.55 2.99
CA GLN A 157 -0.89 15.59 4.44
C GLN A 157 0.40 14.88 4.91
N LEU A 158 1.14 14.22 4.00
CA LEU A 158 2.41 13.58 4.33
C LEU A 158 3.59 14.20 3.58
N THR A 159 3.36 15.20 2.73
CA THR A 159 4.40 15.85 1.93
C THR A 159 5.48 16.51 2.79
N GLU A 160 5.11 17.02 3.97
CA GLU A 160 6.01 17.54 5.01
C GLU A 160 7.08 16.53 5.47
N LYS A 161 6.83 15.22 5.31
CA LYS A 161 7.74 14.14 5.70
C LYS A 161 8.79 13.84 4.61
N ASN A 162 8.60 14.34 3.40
CA ASN A 162 9.58 14.17 2.33
C ASN A 162 10.85 14.95 2.66
N LEU A 163 12.00 14.42 2.22
CA LEU A 163 13.26 15.17 2.25
C LEU A 163 13.78 15.34 0.83
N TYR A 164 14.36 16.51 0.59
CA TYR A 164 14.90 16.89 -0.70
C TYR A 164 16.36 17.27 -0.56
N PHE A 165 17.20 16.84 -1.50
CA PHE A 165 18.60 17.21 -1.56
C PHE A 165 18.85 18.09 -2.78
N TYR A 166 19.40 19.28 -2.54
CA TYR A 166 19.79 20.20 -3.59
C TYR A 166 20.92 21.11 -3.08
N ASN A 167 21.89 21.41 -3.94
CA ASN A 167 23.04 22.27 -3.61
C ASN A 167 23.72 21.89 -2.27
N ASN A 168 24.06 20.61 -2.10
CA ASN A 168 24.68 20.06 -0.88
C ASN A 168 23.89 20.25 0.43
N THR A 169 22.61 20.63 0.34
CA THR A 169 21.73 20.90 1.48
C THR A 169 20.52 19.96 1.44
N ILE A 170 20.06 19.53 2.62
CA ILE A 170 18.83 18.75 2.76
C ILE A 170 17.72 19.71 3.23
N TYR A 171 16.64 19.77 2.47
CA TYR A 171 15.46 20.58 2.74
C TYR A 171 14.30 19.70 3.20
N LYS A 172 13.48 20.22 4.11
CA LYS A 172 12.18 19.63 4.48
C LYS A 172 11.08 20.18 3.57
N GLY A 173 9.91 19.54 3.57
CA GLY A 173 8.80 19.86 2.65
C GLY A 173 8.48 21.35 2.52
N ASP A 174 8.25 22.04 3.64
CA ASP A 174 7.84 23.46 3.63
C ASP A 174 8.93 24.39 3.06
N GLU A 175 10.17 24.23 3.50
CA GLU A 175 11.33 24.98 2.99
C GLU A 175 11.58 24.71 1.50
N PHE A 176 11.26 23.49 1.05
CA PHE A 176 11.48 23.07 -0.33
C PHE A 176 10.44 23.65 -1.29
N ASN A 177 9.20 23.86 -0.83
CA ASN A 177 8.12 24.37 -1.66
C ASN A 177 8.43 25.75 -2.25
N ASP A 178 9.20 26.57 -1.55
CA ASP A 178 9.60 27.91 -2.02
C ASP A 178 10.62 27.87 -3.17
N ILE A 179 11.35 26.76 -3.32
CA ILE A 179 12.48 26.64 -4.26
C ILE A 179 12.28 25.56 -5.33
N ASN A 180 11.25 24.72 -5.22
CA ASN A 180 11.06 23.55 -6.08
C ASN A 180 10.95 23.91 -7.59
N GLN A 181 10.22 24.97 -7.93
CA GLN A 181 10.03 25.44 -9.30
C GLN A 181 11.32 26.04 -9.85
N LYS A 182 12.06 26.80 -9.02
CA LYS A 182 13.38 27.32 -9.39
C LYS A 182 14.35 26.20 -9.74
N ILE A 183 14.40 25.13 -8.92
CA ILE A 183 15.26 23.96 -9.18
C ILE A 183 14.88 23.28 -10.49
N PHE A 184 13.57 23.12 -10.76
CA PHE A 184 13.09 22.59 -12.03
C PHE A 184 13.58 23.41 -13.22
N ASP A 185 13.36 24.72 -13.17
CA ASP A 185 13.71 25.62 -14.26
C ASP A 185 15.23 25.66 -14.49
N GLU A 186 16.03 25.65 -13.43
CA GLU A 186 17.49 25.59 -13.52
C GLU A 186 17.98 24.31 -14.20
N ILE A 187 17.52 23.14 -13.74
CA ILE A 187 17.93 21.85 -14.31
C ILE A 187 17.50 21.74 -15.77
N ILE A 188 16.27 22.15 -16.10
CA ILE A 188 15.73 22.05 -17.46
C ILE A 188 16.41 23.04 -18.40
N SER A 189 16.57 24.30 -17.99
CA SER A 189 17.18 25.35 -18.81
C SER A 189 18.63 25.01 -19.18
N ASP A 190 19.41 24.48 -18.23
CA ASP A 190 20.78 24.01 -18.50
C ASP A 190 20.79 22.95 -19.61
N LYS A 191 19.91 21.94 -19.53
CA LYS A 191 19.85 20.87 -20.55
C LYS A 191 19.25 21.33 -21.87
N GLU A 192 18.31 22.26 -21.86
CA GLU A 192 17.74 22.85 -23.08
C GLU A 192 18.75 23.71 -23.82
N THR A 193 19.57 24.48 -23.10
CA THR A 193 20.64 25.31 -23.68
C THR A 193 21.62 24.46 -24.48
N ASP A 194 22.11 23.36 -23.90
CA ASP A 194 22.99 22.43 -24.61
C ASP A 194 22.26 21.75 -25.78
N LEU A 195 20.99 21.33 -25.61
CA LEU A 195 20.19 20.62 -26.63
C LEU A 195 19.81 21.48 -27.85
N LEU A 196 19.61 22.78 -27.64
CA LEU A 196 19.18 23.76 -28.64
C LEU A 196 20.32 24.60 -29.19
N ASN A 197 21.57 24.28 -28.84
CA ASN A 197 22.74 24.97 -29.34
C ASN A 197 22.76 25.00 -30.88
N GLN A 198 22.68 26.20 -31.45
CA GLN A 198 22.54 26.37 -32.89
C GLN A 198 23.80 25.94 -33.64
N ASP A 199 24.99 26.16 -33.09
CA ASP A 199 26.25 25.81 -33.72
C ASP A 199 26.40 24.29 -33.87
N ASP A 200 26.11 23.52 -32.82
CA ASP A 200 26.11 22.05 -32.88
C ASP A 200 25.07 21.52 -33.87
N ILE A 201 23.88 22.14 -33.90
CA ILE A 201 22.81 21.80 -34.85
C ILE A 201 23.27 22.04 -36.29
N GLN A 202 23.89 23.19 -36.58
CA GLN A 202 24.38 23.53 -37.91
C GLN A 202 25.56 22.65 -38.32
N ASN A 203 26.51 22.40 -37.41
CA ASN A 203 27.61 21.47 -37.67
C ASN A 203 27.09 20.06 -37.98
N LYS A 204 26.11 19.55 -37.23
CA LYS A 204 25.48 18.25 -37.51
C LYS A 204 24.83 18.20 -38.89
N LYS A 205 24.16 19.28 -39.32
CA LYS A 205 23.62 19.39 -40.68
C LYS A 205 24.74 19.42 -41.72
N ALA A 206 25.82 20.16 -41.46
CA ALA A 206 26.99 20.25 -42.34
C ALA A 206 27.68 18.88 -42.50
N ILE A 207 27.97 18.17 -41.41
CA ILE A 207 28.53 16.81 -41.41
C ILE A 207 27.64 15.87 -42.22
N LYS A 208 26.31 15.91 -42.04
CA LYS A 208 25.38 15.06 -42.81
C LYS A 208 25.45 15.38 -44.31
N ARG A 209 25.42 16.67 -44.68
CA ARG A 209 25.55 17.12 -46.08
C ARG A 209 26.88 16.65 -46.68
N LEU A 210 27.99 16.88 -45.99
CA LEU A 210 29.33 16.48 -46.42
C LEU A 210 29.46 14.95 -46.54
N SER A 211 28.88 14.18 -45.61
CA SER A 211 28.87 12.73 -45.68
C SER A 211 28.08 12.22 -46.90
N THR A 212 26.91 12.81 -47.20
CA THR A 212 26.13 12.46 -48.39
C THR A 212 26.88 12.83 -49.67
N SER A 213 27.44 14.04 -49.73
CA SER A 213 28.25 14.48 -50.87
C SER A 213 29.48 13.59 -51.08
N ARG A 214 30.19 13.23 -50.00
CA ARG A 214 31.33 12.29 -50.04
C ARG A 214 30.92 10.95 -50.64
N ALA A 215 29.78 10.39 -50.23
CA ALA A 215 29.28 9.13 -50.76
C ALA A 215 28.89 9.24 -52.25
N ASN A 216 28.27 10.36 -52.65
CA ASN A 216 27.87 10.60 -54.04
C ASN A 216 29.08 10.77 -54.97
N TYR A 217 30.07 11.58 -54.56
CA TYR A 217 31.30 11.76 -55.33
C TYR A 217 32.15 10.50 -55.35
N ARG A 218 32.19 9.71 -54.27
CA ARG A 218 32.82 8.38 -54.29
C ARG A 218 32.23 7.50 -55.38
N LYS A 219 30.89 7.46 -55.54
CA LYS A 219 30.26 6.69 -56.63
C LYS A 219 30.73 7.19 -58.00
N LYS A 220 30.77 8.50 -58.22
CA LYS A 220 31.28 9.10 -59.47
C LYS A 220 32.76 8.81 -59.73
N VAL A 221 33.58 8.74 -58.69
CA VAL A 221 35.00 8.38 -58.80
C VAL A 221 35.15 6.91 -59.15
N LEU A 222 34.38 6.03 -58.51
CA LEU A 222 34.43 4.59 -58.81
C LEU A 222 33.96 4.25 -60.24
N THR A 223 33.27 5.14 -60.96
CA THR A 223 32.96 4.97 -62.39
C THR A 223 34.03 5.53 -63.33
N ILE A 224 35.14 6.06 -62.81
CA ILE A 224 36.30 6.43 -63.62
C ILE A 224 36.96 5.18 -64.20
N ALA A 225 37.03 4.10 -63.41
CA ALA A 225 37.63 2.83 -63.82
C ALA A 225 36.85 1.64 -63.24
N ASP A 226 36.54 0.67 -64.10
CA ASP A 226 36.12 -0.67 -63.67
C ASP A 226 37.34 -1.57 -63.37
N ASP A 227 38.34 -0.98 -62.70
CA ASP A 227 39.59 -1.65 -62.34
C ASP A 227 39.61 -1.92 -60.84
N ASP A 228 39.83 -3.18 -60.47
CA ASP A 228 39.91 -3.62 -59.09
C ASP A 228 41.07 -2.99 -58.32
N ALA A 229 42.18 -2.67 -58.98
CA ALA A 229 43.30 -2.00 -58.32
C ALA A 229 42.92 -0.56 -57.94
N PHE A 230 42.33 0.22 -58.85
CA PHE A 230 41.84 1.56 -58.55
C PHE A 230 40.76 1.56 -57.46
N LYS A 231 39.77 0.66 -57.56
CA LYS A 231 38.72 0.51 -56.54
C LYS A 231 39.32 0.19 -55.17
N LYS A 232 40.33 -0.69 -55.09
CA LYS A 232 41.05 -0.99 -53.83
C LYS A 232 41.68 0.26 -53.23
N VAL A 233 42.38 1.08 -54.01
CA VAL A 233 43.01 2.32 -53.52
C VAL A 233 41.96 3.31 -52.98
N ILE A 234 40.85 3.53 -53.70
CA ILE A 234 39.75 4.39 -53.21
C ILE A 234 39.13 3.81 -51.93
N ASN A 235 39.01 2.49 -51.82
CA ASN A 235 38.50 1.84 -50.62
C ASN A 235 39.45 1.96 -49.43
N MET A 236 40.76 2.03 -49.64
CA MET A 236 41.73 2.29 -48.57
C MET A 236 41.48 3.67 -47.94
N LEU A 237 41.16 4.70 -48.73
CA LEU A 237 40.81 6.04 -48.23
C LEU A 237 39.52 6.08 -47.39
N GLU A 238 38.68 5.05 -47.50
CA GLU A 238 37.39 4.90 -46.83
C GLU A 238 37.38 3.82 -45.72
N ASN A 239 38.51 3.14 -45.49
CA ASN A 239 38.64 2.17 -44.40
C ASN A 239 38.57 2.88 -43.03
N ARG A 240 38.23 2.15 -41.95
CA ARG A 240 37.91 2.75 -40.65
C ARG A 240 38.97 3.74 -40.12
N SER A 241 40.25 3.37 -40.19
CA SER A 241 41.35 4.20 -39.68
C SER A 241 41.65 5.38 -40.60
N SER A 242 41.69 5.16 -41.91
CA SER A 242 41.99 6.20 -42.89
C SER A 242 40.86 7.21 -43.02
N LYS A 243 39.60 6.79 -42.88
CA LYS A 243 38.41 7.64 -43.01
C LYS A 243 38.35 8.82 -42.03
N LEU A 244 39.15 8.76 -40.96
CA LEU A 244 39.28 9.77 -39.92
C LEU A 244 40.51 10.68 -40.09
N LYS A 245 41.39 10.37 -41.04
CA LYS A 245 42.67 11.07 -41.25
C LYS A 245 42.62 11.89 -42.54
N GLY A 246 42.88 13.19 -42.41
CA GLY A 246 42.95 14.13 -43.53
C GLY A 246 44.23 13.97 -44.35
N ASN A 247 44.42 14.82 -45.35
CA ASN A 247 45.59 14.79 -46.23
C ASN A 247 46.90 15.19 -45.54
N GLU A 248 46.83 15.72 -44.32
CA GLU A 248 48.00 16.04 -43.50
C GLU A 248 48.69 14.76 -42.97
N ASP A 249 47.99 13.63 -42.93
CA ASP A 249 48.61 12.33 -42.62
C ASP A 249 49.40 11.82 -43.84
N GLU A 250 50.70 11.63 -43.66
CA GLU A 250 51.64 11.27 -44.73
C GLU A 250 51.22 9.99 -45.49
N LYS A 251 50.72 8.97 -44.76
CA LYS A 251 50.25 7.72 -45.38
C LYS A 251 49.01 7.97 -46.23
N ILE A 252 48.11 8.85 -45.78
CA ILE A 252 46.91 9.22 -46.55
C ILE A 252 47.29 10.04 -47.78
N ALA A 253 48.21 11.00 -47.64
CA ALA A 253 48.71 11.80 -48.76
C ALA A 253 49.27 10.92 -49.88
N LEU A 254 50.07 9.90 -49.53
CA LEU A 254 50.62 8.94 -50.49
C LEU A 254 49.52 8.15 -51.22
N ILE A 255 48.51 7.67 -50.48
CA ILE A 255 47.37 6.94 -51.08
C ILE A 255 46.59 7.85 -52.04
N ILE A 256 46.39 9.12 -51.68
CA ILE A 256 45.69 10.09 -52.52
C ILE A 256 46.46 10.37 -53.81
N ASN A 257 47.77 10.59 -53.73
CA ASN A 257 48.61 10.83 -54.90
C ASN A 257 48.58 9.63 -55.86
N LYS A 258 48.73 8.41 -55.31
CA LYS A 258 48.59 7.17 -56.09
C LYS A 258 47.21 7.04 -56.74
N ALA A 259 46.13 7.36 -56.01
CA ALA A 259 44.78 7.34 -56.54
C ALA A 259 44.60 8.36 -57.67
N ARG A 260 45.19 9.55 -57.53
CA ARG A 260 45.12 10.63 -58.52
C ARG A 260 45.81 10.22 -59.82
N GLU A 261 47.03 9.72 -59.73
CA GLU A 261 47.80 9.22 -60.88
C GLU A 261 47.03 8.13 -61.64
N MET A 262 46.51 7.14 -60.92
CA MET A 262 45.71 6.05 -61.51
C MET A 262 44.44 6.58 -62.19
N ALA A 263 43.72 7.50 -61.53
CA ALA A 263 42.51 8.10 -62.08
C ALA A 263 42.81 8.88 -63.37
N TYR A 264 43.86 9.72 -63.36
CA TYR A 264 44.16 10.63 -64.46
C TYR A 264 44.66 9.85 -65.68
N LYS A 265 45.58 8.90 -65.48
CA LYS A 265 46.04 7.98 -66.52
C LYS A 265 44.87 7.22 -67.14
N ARG A 266 43.90 6.77 -66.34
CA ARG A 266 42.72 6.08 -66.87
C ARG A 266 41.83 7.02 -67.67
N ILE A 267 41.59 8.24 -67.20
CA ILE A 267 40.77 9.24 -67.90
C ILE A 267 41.34 9.55 -69.28
N GLU A 268 42.66 9.70 -69.38
CA GLU A 268 43.38 9.91 -70.65
C GLU A 268 43.20 8.73 -71.60
N ASN A 269 43.26 7.51 -71.09
CA ASN A 269 43.04 6.29 -71.87
C ASN A 269 41.58 6.03 -72.29
N LEU A 270 40.61 6.83 -71.84
CA LEU A 270 39.18 6.64 -72.18
C LEU A 270 38.77 7.38 -73.48
N ASN A 271 39.68 8.08 -74.16
CA ASN A 271 39.40 8.85 -75.39
C ASN A 271 38.12 9.70 -75.31
N LEU A 272 37.92 10.36 -74.15
CA LEU A 272 36.75 11.20 -73.91
C LEU A 272 36.94 12.58 -74.56
N SER A 273 35.83 13.29 -74.82
CA SER A 273 35.93 14.71 -75.16
C SER A 273 36.61 15.50 -74.03
N PRO A 274 37.34 16.60 -74.34
CA PRO A 274 38.06 17.38 -73.33
C PRO A 274 37.18 17.79 -72.14
N ALA A 275 35.95 18.22 -72.42
CA ALA A 275 34.98 18.60 -71.38
C ALA A 275 34.60 17.43 -70.45
N LYS A 276 34.43 16.22 -70.99
CA LYS A 276 34.10 15.01 -70.20
C LYS A 276 35.29 14.52 -69.39
N ALA A 277 36.49 14.55 -69.97
CA ALA A 277 37.74 14.21 -69.29
C ALA A 277 37.95 15.14 -68.08
N GLU A 278 37.82 16.44 -68.29
CA GLU A 278 37.95 17.46 -67.25
C GLU A 278 36.86 17.34 -66.17
N GLN A 279 35.63 16.99 -66.54
CA GLN A 279 34.57 16.68 -65.58
C GLN A 279 34.93 15.50 -64.68
N LYS A 280 35.53 14.42 -65.22
CA LYS A 280 35.96 13.27 -64.42
C LYS A 280 37.14 13.61 -63.49
N LYS A 281 38.13 14.37 -63.97
CA LYS A 281 39.25 14.88 -63.13
C LYS A 281 38.71 15.73 -61.97
N ARG A 282 37.80 16.68 -62.26
CA ARG A 282 37.11 17.48 -61.23
C ARG A 282 36.29 16.65 -60.24
N ASN A 283 35.64 15.57 -60.67
CA ASN A 283 34.92 14.69 -59.74
C ASN A 283 35.86 14.02 -58.73
N PHE A 284 37.07 13.65 -59.16
CA PHE A 284 38.10 13.09 -58.27
C PHE A 284 38.59 14.15 -57.26
N GLU A 285 38.98 15.34 -57.71
CA GLU A 285 39.43 16.38 -56.77
C GLU A 285 38.32 16.82 -55.81
N ASN A 286 37.08 16.90 -56.29
CA ASN A 286 35.93 17.18 -55.42
C ASN A 286 35.72 16.08 -54.37
N PHE A 287 35.91 14.81 -54.72
CA PHE A 287 35.84 13.72 -53.74
C PHE A 287 36.86 13.90 -52.61
N ILE A 288 38.12 14.21 -52.94
CA ILE A 288 39.18 14.45 -51.96
C ILE A 288 38.88 15.68 -51.09
N ASN A 289 38.54 16.82 -51.71
CA ASN A 289 38.20 18.05 -51.00
C ASN A 289 37.00 17.87 -50.05
N ILE A 290 35.93 17.21 -50.51
CA ILE A 290 34.75 16.92 -49.66
C ILE A 290 35.12 15.95 -48.54
N ARG A 291 36.02 14.99 -48.79
CA ARG A 291 36.52 14.07 -47.76
C ARG A 291 37.24 14.83 -46.64
N ASP A 292 38.11 15.78 -46.97
CA ASP A 292 38.84 16.57 -45.98
C ASP A 292 37.92 17.51 -45.20
N LYS A 293 37.03 18.22 -45.90
CA LYS A 293 35.99 19.04 -45.26
C LYS A 293 35.14 18.21 -44.30
N HIS A 294 34.76 16.99 -44.69
CA HIS A 294 34.01 16.08 -43.82
C HIS A 294 34.81 15.65 -42.58
N ILE A 295 36.12 15.42 -42.72
CA ILE A 295 36.99 15.04 -41.60
C ILE A 295 37.17 16.22 -40.66
N LYS A 296 37.45 17.42 -41.18
CA LYS A 296 37.58 18.65 -40.39
C LYS A 296 36.29 18.97 -39.62
N ALA A 297 35.14 18.96 -40.28
CA ALA A 297 33.85 19.16 -39.61
C ALA A 297 33.56 18.10 -38.52
N ARG A 298 34.07 16.88 -38.69
CA ARG A 298 33.95 15.82 -37.67
C ARG A 298 34.92 15.97 -36.49
N SER A 299 36.02 16.68 -36.68
CA SER A 299 37.01 16.94 -35.63
C SER A 299 36.57 18.05 -34.67
N GLU A 300 35.61 18.89 -35.08
CA GLU A 300 34.99 19.89 -34.20
C GLU A 300 34.32 19.20 -33.00
N LYS A 301 34.66 19.66 -31.79
CA LYS A 301 34.10 19.12 -30.55
C LYS A 301 32.60 19.38 -30.53
N ARG A 302 31.81 18.31 -30.55
CA ARG A 302 30.35 18.37 -30.44
C ARG A 302 29.93 18.39 -28.98
N ILE A 303 28.78 19.02 -28.70
CA ILE A 303 28.18 18.97 -27.35
C ILE A 303 27.71 17.54 -27.05
N PHE A 304 27.03 16.90 -28.00
CA PHE A 304 26.61 15.50 -27.86
C PHE A 304 27.23 14.62 -28.91
N SER A 305 27.79 13.48 -28.49
CA SER A 305 28.31 12.46 -29.40
C SER A 305 27.21 11.68 -30.15
N SER A 306 25.98 11.63 -29.61
CA SER A 306 24.81 11.08 -30.30
C SER A 306 23.50 11.49 -29.63
N ALA A 307 22.36 11.20 -30.27
CA ALA A 307 21.04 11.32 -29.62
C ALA A 307 20.85 10.32 -28.45
N GLN A 308 21.77 9.38 -28.25
CA GLN A 308 21.76 8.43 -27.13
C GLN A 308 22.59 8.90 -25.93
N THR A 309 23.30 10.03 -26.07
CA THR A 309 24.06 10.65 -24.99
C THR A 309 23.14 10.94 -23.81
N CYS A 310 23.56 10.55 -22.61
CA CYS A 310 22.78 10.70 -21.38
C CYS A 310 22.93 12.14 -20.87
N LEU A 311 21.84 12.89 -20.82
CA LEU A 311 21.80 14.24 -20.25
C LEU A 311 21.81 14.20 -18.72
N ILE A 312 20.92 13.38 -18.16
CA ILE A 312 20.73 13.15 -16.72
C ILE A 312 20.41 11.67 -16.55
N GLN A 313 21.06 11.05 -15.57
CA GLN A 313 20.67 9.74 -15.07
C GLN A 313 19.79 9.94 -13.83
N GLU A 314 18.59 9.41 -13.86
CA GLU A 314 17.81 9.24 -12.64
C GLU A 314 18.04 7.82 -12.11
N SER A 315 18.36 7.72 -10.84
CA SER A 315 18.45 6.48 -10.10
C SER A 315 17.35 6.43 -9.06
N VAL A 316 16.64 5.30 -9.00
CA VAL A 316 15.51 5.10 -8.11
C VAL A 316 15.78 3.89 -7.24
N PHE A 317 15.75 4.08 -5.93
CA PHE A 317 15.72 3.00 -4.94
C PHE A 317 14.35 2.96 -4.26
N LYS A 318 13.61 1.87 -4.46
CA LYS A 318 12.27 1.69 -3.91
C LYS A 318 12.20 0.47 -3.00
N ILE A 319 11.62 0.63 -1.82
CA ILE A 319 11.24 -0.49 -0.94
C ILE A 319 9.73 -0.72 -1.12
N PRO A 320 9.29 -1.85 -1.72
CA PRO A 320 7.86 -2.10 -1.95
C PRO A 320 7.00 -2.10 -0.68
N HIS A 321 5.73 -1.68 -0.79
CA HIS A 321 4.76 -1.63 0.31
C HIS A 321 4.57 -2.97 1.02
N LYS A 322 4.70 -4.10 0.32
CA LYS A 322 4.60 -5.45 0.90
C LYS A 322 5.62 -5.72 2.01
N ASN A 323 6.70 -4.93 2.09
CA ASN A 323 7.62 -5.04 3.20
C ASN A 323 6.99 -4.51 4.50
N GLY A 324 5.86 -3.80 4.50
CA GLY A 324 5.21 -3.26 5.69
C GLY A 324 5.92 -2.02 6.25
N ASP A 325 5.79 -1.78 7.56
CA ASP A 325 6.30 -0.56 8.20
C ASP A 325 7.83 -0.45 8.19
N LEU A 326 8.32 0.73 7.81
CA LEU A 326 9.72 1.11 7.67
C LEU A 326 10.13 2.23 8.63
N SER A 327 9.22 2.67 9.51
CA SER A 327 9.41 3.76 10.48
C SER A 327 10.73 3.75 11.25
N LYS A 328 11.34 2.57 11.47
CA LYS A 328 12.64 2.40 12.13
C LYS A 328 13.83 3.03 11.40
N ILE A 329 13.74 3.23 10.09
CA ILE A 329 14.86 3.75 9.29
C ILE A 329 14.66 5.26 9.13
N GLU A 330 15.65 6.09 9.39
CA GLU A 330 15.46 7.53 9.21
C GLU A 330 15.55 7.93 7.73
N ALA A 331 14.67 8.81 7.26
CA ALA A 331 14.67 9.26 5.86
C ALA A 331 16.02 9.87 5.44
N GLN A 332 16.67 10.59 6.38
CA GLN A 332 17.97 11.20 6.18
C GLN A 332 19.08 10.19 5.95
N GLU A 333 19.01 9.00 6.57
CA GLU A 333 20.02 7.96 6.40
C GLU A 333 20.04 7.40 4.98
N TYR A 334 18.87 7.21 4.36
CA TYR A 334 18.80 6.83 2.94
C TYR A 334 19.51 7.86 2.06
N MET A 335 19.23 9.15 2.31
CA MET A 335 19.77 10.25 1.55
C MET A 335 21.30 10.30 1.68
N GLN A 336 21.83 10.17 2.90
CA GLN A 336 23.26 10.17 3.19
C GLN A 336 24.01 8.99 2.54
N VAL A 337 23.46 7.78 2.64
CA VAL A 337 24.05 6.58 2.03
C VAL A 337 24.16 6.76 0.52
N ALA A 338 23.08 7.19 -0.12
CA ALA A 338 23.06 7.34 -1.56
C ALA A 338 23.96 8.49 -2.03
N GLN A 339 23.96 9.65 -1.35
CA GLN A 339 24.90 10.74 -1.64
C GLN A 339 26.35 10.26 -1.56
N THR A 340 26.71 9.55 -0.49
CA THR A 340 28.05 9.01 -0.28
C THR A 340 28.42 8.04 -1.40
N TRP A 341 27.49 7.14 -1.76
CA TRP A 341 27.70 6.19 -2.85
C TRP A 341 27.88 6.89 -4.19
N PHE A 342 27.03 7.86 -4.56
CA PHE A 342 27.16 8.59 -5.84
C PHE A 342 28.45 9.40 -5.91
N LYS A 343 28.86 10.06 -4.81
CA LYS A 343 30.12 10.81 -4.74
C LYS A 343 31.34 9.89 -4.92
N LYS A 344 31.28 8.67 -4.39
CA LYS A 344 32.32 7.64 -4.58
C LYS A 344 32.29 7.04 -5.98
N ALA A 345 31.11 6.75 -6.51
CA ALA A 345 30.93 6.06 -7.78
C ALA A 345 31.24 6.96 -8.98
N TYR A 346 30.70 8.19 -8.96
CA TYR A 346 30.79 9.14 -10.07
C TYR A 346 31.24 10.52 -9.56
N PRO A 347 32.48 10.66 -9.04
CA PRO A 347 32.94 11.88 -8.37
C PRO A 347 32.86 13.14 -9.26
N ASN A 348 32.99 12.97 -10.58
CA ASN A 348 32.94 14.04 -11.57
C ASN A 348 31.53 14.35 -12.10
N HIS A 349 30.52 13.62 -11.61
CA HIS A 349 29.13 13.75 -12.02
C HIS A 349 28.27 14.02 -10.79
N PRO A 350 28.01 15.30 -10.48
CA PRO A 350 27.31 15.65 -9.26
C PRO A 350 25.87 15.14 -9.29
N VAL A 351 25.38 14.75 -8.12
CA VAL A 351 23.95 14.65 -7.87
C VAL A 351 23.40 16.07 -7.89
N ILE A 352 22.61 16.40 -8.90
CA ILE A 352 22.01 17.73 -9.09
C ILE A 352 20.72 17.88 -8.28
N PHE A 353 20.05 16.77 -7.98
CA PHE A 353 18.84 16.75 -7.17
C PHE A 353 18.62 15.35 -6.58
N GLY A 354 18.09 15.26 -5.37
CA GLY A 354 17.61 14.01 -4.78
C GLY A 354 16.31 14.23 -4.00
N ALA A 355 15.49 13.19 -3.88
CA ALA A 355 14.26 13.23 -3.11
C ALA A 355 13.98 11.87 -2.50
N ILE A 356 13.55 11.84 -1.25
CA ILE A 356 12.89 10.68 -0.66
C ILE A 356 11.42 11.01 -0.43
N HIS A 357 10.56 10.24 -1.07
CA HIS A 357 9.11 10.37 -0.98
C HIS A 357 8.59 9.40 0.07
N LEU A 358 8.04 9.94 1.15
CA LEU A 358 7.38 9.21 2.25
C LEU A 358 5.84 9.39 2.23
N ASP A 359 5.36 10.26 1.34
CA ASP A 359 3.95 10.58 1.10
C ASP A 359 3.24 9.59 0.14
N GLU A 360 3.98 8.62 -0.39
CA GLU A 360 3.45 7.57 -1.27
C GLU A 360 2.95 6.34 -0.52
N THR A 361 2.84 6.38 0.82
CA THR A 361 2.37 5.23 1.61
C THR A 361 0.96 4.76 1.19
N ALA A 362 0.73 3.46 1.27
CA ALA A 362 -0.58 2.86 1.00
C ALA A 362 -1.55 3.02 2.19
N ASP A 363 -1.01 3.04 3.41
CA ASP A 363 -1.74 3.16 4.67
C ASP A 363 -1.15 4.32 5.46
N LEU A 364 -1.99 5.24 5.92
CA LEU A 364 -1.56 6.43 6.69
C LEU A 364 -1.04 6.07 8.09
N SER A 365 -1.39 4.90 8.61
CA SER A 365 -0.98 4.44 9.95
C SER A 365 0.44 3.88 9.99
N ILE A 366 1.02 3.51 8.84
CA ILE A 366 2.37 2.93 8.74
C ILE A 366 3.18 3.63 7.65
N ARG A 367 4.51 3.70 7.82
CA ARG A 367 5.39 4.21 6.77
C ARG A 367 5.80 3.06 5.86
N SER A 368 5.29 3.04 4.63
CA SER A 368 5.59 1.98 3.66
C SER A 368 5.87 2.56 2.28
N GLY A 369 6.60 1.82 1.46
CA GLY A 369 6.78 2.20 0.06
C GLY A 369 7.88 3.23 -0.21
N ASP A 370 8.76 3.51 0.78
CA ASP A 370 9.84 4.50 0.70
C ASP A 370 10.49 4.50 -0.71
N ASN A 371 10.43 5.65 -1.36
CA ASN A 371 10.83 5.82 -2.76
C ASN A 371 11.86 6.94 -2.88
N LEU A 372 13.09 6.58 -3.22
CA LEU A 372 14.25 7.47 -3.21
C LEU A 372 14.72 7.71 -4.66
N HIS A 373 14.72 8.96 -5.08
CA HIS A 373 15.13 9.42 -6.41
C HIS A 373 16.42 10.22 -6.31
N PHE A 374 17.35 10.00 -7.24
CA PHE A 374 18.56 10.80 -7.41
C PHE A 374 18.81 11.10 -8.87
N PHE A 375 19.01 12.37 -9.19
CA PHE A 375 19.30 12.86 -10.51
C PHE A 375 20.79 13.22 -10.56
N VAL A 376 21.54 12.48 -11.37
CA VAL A 376 22.98 12.65 -11.57
C VAL A 376 23.21 13.34 -12.90
N ASN A 377 24.03 14.38 -12.91
CA ASN A 377 24.37 15.09 -14.14
C ASN A 377 25.13 14.16 -15.09
N GLY A 378 24.63 14.01 -16.32
CA GLY A 378 25.33 13.26 -17.35
C GLY A 378 26.62 13.96 -17.81
N LYS A 379 26.71 15.28 -17.60
CA LYS A 379 27.87 16.13 -17.91
C LYS A 379 28.89 16.07 -16.78
N ASN A 380 30.12 15.74 -17.11
CA ASN A 380 31.27 15.79 -16.23
C ASN A 380 31.69 17.24 -16.02
N PHE A 381 31.75 17.70 -14.77
CA PHE A 381 32.05 19.11 -14.48
C PHE A 381 33.52 19.48 -14.73
N GLN A 382 34.43 18.50 -14.74
CA GLN A 382 35.86 18.74 -15.01
C GLN A 382 36.13 18.87 -16.51
N THR A 383 35.51 18.03 -17.34
CA THR A 383 35.79 17.97 -18.79
C THR A 383 34.76 18.73 -19.64
N GLY A 384 33.58 19.00 -19.07
CA GLY A 384 32.42 19.53 -19.78
C GLY A 384 31.74 18.52 -20.72
N GLU A 385 32.17 17.25 -20.73
CA GLU A 385 31.67 16.23 -21.64
C GLU A 385 30.55 15.40 -21.03
N TYR A 386 29.65 14.89 -21.87
CA TYR A 386 28.58 13.97 -21.44
C TYR A 386 29.06 12.51 -21.49
N ASP A 387 29.77 12.08 -20.46
CA ASP A 387 30.52 10.82 -20.38
C ASP A 387 30.15 9.94 -19.15
N ILE A 388 29.00 10.17 -18.50
CA ILE A 388 28.54 9.35 -17.35
C ILE A 388 28.53 7.84 -17.63
N ARG A 389 28.32 7.43 -18.89
CA ARG A 389 28.38 6.00 -19.27
C ARG A 389 29.80 5.46 -19.07
N GLN A 390 30.83 6.22 -19.42
CA GLN A 390 32.22 5.85 -19.23
C GLN A 390 32.53 5.76 -17.74
N ALA A 391 32.12 6.76 -16.95
CA ALA A 391 32.25 6.73 -15.49
C ALA A 391 31.60 5.48 -14.86
N GLN A 392 30.44 5.04 -15.34
CA GLN A 392 29.79 3.79 -14.90
C GLN A 392 30.61 2.54 -15.19
N ILE A 393 31.23 2.48 -16.38
CA ILE A 393 32.06 1.35 -16.81
C ILE A 393 33.32 1.30 -15.97
N ASP A 394 33.99 2.45 -15.81
CA ASP A 394 35.23 2.57 -15.06
C ASP A 394 35.01 2.28 -13.57
N PHE A 395 33.89 2.77 -13.01
CA PHE A 395 33.48 2.40 -11.65
C PHE A 395 33.30 0.88 -11.51
N ALA A 396 32.55 0.24 -12.41
CA ALA A 396 32.29 -1.19 -12.30
C ALA A 396 33.56 -2.04 -12.43
N ARG A 397 34.46 -1.68 -13.35
CA ARG A 397 35.78 -2.30 -13.50
C ARG A 397 36.62 -2.22 -12.23
N LYS A 398 36.64 -1.06 -11.57
CA LYS A 398 37.34 -0.86 -10.31
C LYS A 398 36.68 -1.62 -9.14
N GLU A 399 35.35 -1.58 -9.08
CA GLU A 399 34.58 -2.08 -7.96
C GLU A 399 34.44 -3.62 -7.96
N GLN A 400 34.58 -4.27 -9.11
CA GLN A 400 34.42 -5.72 -9.24
C GLN A 400 35.30 -6.51 -8.27
N HIS A 401 36.57 -6.13 -8.08
CA HIS A 401 37.52 -6.85 -7.22
C HIS A 401 37.09 -6.86 -5.76
N ARG A 402 36.61 -5.71 -5.27
CA ARG A 402 36.11 -5.57 -3.91
C ARG A 402 34.89 -6.47 -3.70
N LEU A 403 33.96 -6.49 -4.65
CA LEU A 403 32.74 -7.30 -4.57
C LEU A 403 33.03 -8.80 -4.69
N ASN A 404 33.94 -9.19 -5.59
CA ASN A 404 34.41 -10.57 -5.73
C ASN A 404 34.92 -11.10 -4.39
N LYS A 405 35.75 -10.33 -3.68
CA LYS A 405 36.27 -10.69 -2.36
C LYS A 405 35.19 -10.78 -1.28
N ILE A 406 34.21 -9.87 -1.28
CA ILE A 406 33.19 -9.83 -0.21
C ILE A 406 32.16 -10.96 -0.37
N TYR A 407 31.77 -11.25 -1.60
CA TYR A 407 30.64 -12.12 -1.91
C TYR A 407 31.02 -13.45 -2.55
N ASP A 408 32.32 -13.69 -2.79
CA ASP A 408 32.81 -14.90 -3.45
C ASP A 408 32.13 -15.09 -4.82
N ILE A 409 32.16 -14.03 -5.64
CA ILE A 409 31.62 -13.99 -7.00
C ILE A 409 32.80 -13.76 -7.96
N ASP A 410 32.70 -14.28 -9.19
CA ASP A 410 33.70 -14.06 -10.25
C ASP A 410 33.17 -13.07 -11.31
N PHE A 411 33.11 -11.79 -10.95
CA PHE A 411 33.02 -10.75 -11.97
C PHE A 411 34.37 -10.63 -12.68
N ASN A 412 34.36 -10.80 -14.00
CA ASN A 412 35.55 -10.74 -14.84
C ASN A 412 35.29 -9.78 -16.02
N LEU A 413 35.38 -8.48 -15.73
CA LEU A 413 35.39 -7.41 -16.72
C LEU A 413 36.83 -7.06 -17.06
N ASP A 414 37.14 -7.02 -18.35
CA ASP A 414 38.40 -6.51 -18.86
C ASP A 414 38.52 -5.00 -18.59
N GLU A 415 39.57 -4.61 -17.87
CA GLU A 415 39.85 -3.24 -17.47
C GLU A 415 40.41 -2.37 -18.60
N ASP A 416 41.18 -2.99 -19.50
CA ASP A 416 41.91 -2.31 -20.57
C ASP A 416 41.11 -2.26 -21.88
N ASN A 417 40.00 -2.99 -21.96
CA ASN A 417 39.12 -2.95 -23.12
C ASN A 417 38.54 -1.55 -23.37
N GLY A 418 38.31 -1.21 -24.63
CA GLY A 418 37.60 0.02 -24.98
C GLY A 418 36.16 0.05 -24.44
N TYR A 419 35.52 1.22 -24.51
CA TYR A 419 34.14 1.42 -24.01
C TYR A 419 33.02 0.75 -24.84
N ARG A 420 33.39 -0.09 -25.81
CA ARG A 420 32.45 -0.87 -26.63
C ARG A 420 32.30 -2.26 -26.02
N LEU A 421 31.24 -2.41 -25.27
CA LEU A 421 30.99 -3.59 -24.47
C LEU A 421 30.17 -4.64 -25.21
N THR A 422 30.44 -5.90 -24.92
CA THR A 422 29.61 -7.05 -25.21
C THR A 422 28.34 -7.04 -24.34
N ASP A 423 27.33 -7.83 -24.72
CA ASP A 423 26.12 -7.99 -23.90
C ASP A 423 26.43 -8.57 -22.51
N LYS A 424 27.44 -9.44 -22.41
CA LYS A 424 27.89 -10.03 -21.13
C LYS A 424 28.45 -8.93 -20.23
N GLU A 425 29.42 -8.14 -20.71
CA GLU A 425 30.01 -7.06 -19.94
C GLU A 425 28.96 -6.02 -19.51
N MET A 426 28.05 -5.62 -20.40
CA MET A 426 26.94 -4.73 -20.06
C MET A 426 26.05 -5.29 -18.92
N THR A 427 25.83 -6.61 -18.91
CA THR A 427 25.05 -7.27 -17.86
C THR A 427 25.79 -7.25 -16.53
N LEU A 428 27.09 -7.61 -16.53
CA LEU A 428 27.92 -7.64 -15.33
C LEU A 428 28.08 -6.25 -14.72
N ILE A 429 28.29 -5.20 -15.52
CA ILE A 429 28.36 -3.81 -15.05
C ILE A 429 27.08 -3.42 -14.29
N GLY A 430 25.91 -3.78 -14.84
CA GLY A 430 24.64 -3.56 -14.17
C GLY A 430 24.51 -4.31 -12.85
N GLN A 431 25.05 -5.54 -12.76
CA GLN A 431 25.04 -6.32 -11.52
C GLN A 431 26.00 -5.75 -10.47
N ILE A 432 27.20 -5.33 -10.88
CA ILE A 432 28.21 -4.71 -10.00
C ILE A 432 27.67 -3.40 -9.39
N ILE A 433 27.07 -2.54 -10.21
CA ILE A 433 26.48 -1.28 -9.74
C ILE A 433 25.37 -1.56 -8.70
N ASN A 434 24.47 -2.50 -9.00
CA ASN A 434 23.41 -2.88 -8.05
C ASN A 434 23.98 -3.47 -6.76
N LEU A 435 24.90 -4.44 -6.86
CA LEU A 435 25.47 -5.10 -5.70
C LEU A 435 26.30 -4.13 -4.83
N SER A 436 27.02 -3.20 -5.45
CA SER A 436 27.74 -2.14 -4.74
C SER A 436 26.78 -1.24 -3.95
N PHE A 437 25.71 -0.74 -4.60
CA PHE A 437 24.71 0.08 -3.92
C PHE A 437 23.99 -0.67 -2.78
N TYR A 438 23.60 -1.93 -3.02
CA TYR A 438 22.98 -2.77 -1.99
C TYR A 438 23.92 -3.04 -0.81
N THR A 439 25.21 -3.14 -1.06
CA THR A 439 26.22 -3.30 0.01
C THR A 439 26.22 -2.08 0.93
N GLU A 440 26.29 -0.87 0.37
CA GLU A 440 26.28 0.35 1.20
C GLU A 440 24.94 0.55 1.91
N MET A 441 23.82 0.26 1.23
CA MET A 441 22.48 0.32 1.83
C MET A 441 22.34 -0.69 2.99
N GLN A 442 22.83 -1.91 2.83
CA GLN A 442 22.80 -2.92 3.89
C GLN A 442 23.64 -2.52 5.10
N ASN A 443 24.78 -1.86 4.92
CA ASN A 443 25.59 -1.39 6.05
C ASN A 443 24.79 -0.43 6.95
N MET A 444 23.99 0.46 6.35
CA MET A 444 23.09 1.33 7.09
C MET A 444 21.96 0.54 7.77
N LEU A 445 21.29 -0.36 7.03
CA LEU A 445 20.18 -1.18 7.55
C LEU A 445 20.58 -2.15 8.67
N PHE A 446 21.84 -2.58 8.70
CA PHE A 446 22.36 -3.46 9.75
C PHE A 446 22.24 -2.82 11.15
N ARG A 447 22.39 -1.50 11.25
CA ARG A 447 22.21 -0.73 12.50
C ARG A 447 20.78 -0.81 13.03
N HIS A 448 19.82 -0.97 12.13
CA HIS A 448 18.40 -1.12 12.42
C HIS A 448 17.95 -2.57 12.62
N ASN A 449 18.90 -3.51 12.63
CA ASN A 449 18.64 -4.94 12.66
C ASN A 449 17.71 -5.40 11.53
N ILE A 450 17.91 -4.84 10.32
CA ILE A 450 17.15 -5.16 9.10
C ILE A 450 18.11 -5.75 8.06
N ALA A 451 17.70 -6.86 7.44
CA ALA A 451 18.42 -7.49 6.34
C ALA A 451 17.73 -7.16 5.01
N LEU A 452 18.42 -6.48 4.11
CA LEU A 452 18.07 -6.36 2.71
C LEU A 452 18.36 -7.69 2.01
N LYS A 453 17.48 -8.09 1.10
CA LYS A 453 17.68 -9.26 0.25
C LYS A 453 17.25 -9.00 -1.19
N PHE A 454 17.90 -9.68 -2.11
CA PHE A 454 17.37 -9.88 -3.46
C PHE A 454 16.32 -10.98 -3.44
N LEU A 455 15.35 -10.90 -4.34
CA LEU A 455 14.43 -12.03 -4.58
C LEU A 455 15.21 -13.23 -5.12
N ASN A 456 15.02 -14.40 -4.54
CA ASN A 456 15.62 -15.65 -5.02
C ASN A 456 14.86 -16.23 -6.22
N SER A 457 15.34 -17.33 -6.80
CA SER A 457 14.73 -18.00 -7.97
C SER A 457 13.29 -18.46 -7.71
N THR A 458 12.99 -19.01 -6.53
CA THR A 458 11.66 -19.44 -6.14
C THR A 458 10.69 -18.27 -6.05
N GLU A 459 11.09 -17.18 -5.38
CA GLU A 459 10.28 -15.96 -5.25
C GLU A 459 10.03 -15.30 -6.62
N LYS A 460 11.03 -15.28 -7.50
CA LYS A 460 10.91 -14.80 -8.89
C LYS A 460 10.00 -15.68 -9.76
N SER A 461 9.75 -16.92 -9.34
CA SER A 461 8.89 -17.86 -10.06
C SER A 461 7.47 -17.92 -9.48
N SER A 462 7.20 -17.18 -8.40
CA SER A 462 5.86 -17.08 -7.82
C SER A 462 4.88 -16.42 -8.79
N PHE A 463 3.63 -16.87 -8.75
CA PHE A 463 2.56 -16.30 -9.58
C PHE A 463 2.40 -14.81 -9.34
N GLU A 464 2.45 -14.39 -8.07
CA GLU A 464 2.32 -13.00 -7.63
C GLU A 464 3.41 -12.11 -8.23
N TYR A 465 4.65 -12.58 -8.24
CA TYR A 465 5.77 -11.82 -8.82
C TYR A 465 5.64 -11.71 -10.35
N ILE A 466 5.32 -12.82 -11.03
CA ILE A 466 5.13 -12.83 -12.48
C ILE A 466 3.98 -11.89 -12.86
N GLN A 467 2.86 -11.96 -12.15
CA GLN A 467 1.70 -11.07 -12.29
C GLN A 467 2.11 -9.60 -12.12
N ALA A 468 2.87 -9.27 -11.07
CA ALA A 468 3.35 -7.91 -10.83
C ALA A 468 4.22 -7.39 -12.00
N CYS A 469 5.15 -8.21 -12.52
CA CYS A 469 5.98 -7.84 -13.67
C CYS A 469 5.17 -7.55 -14.93
N LEU A 470 4.10 -8.31 -15.19
CA LEU A 470 3.23 -8.11 -16.35
C LEU A 470 2.43 -6.81 -16.23
N GLN A 471 1.92 -6.55 -15.02
CA GLN A 471 1.10 -5.39 -14.75
C GLN A 471 1.88 -4.07 -14.75
N GLU A 472 3.21 -4.08 -14.68
CA GLU A 472 4.02 -2.86 -14.82
C GLU A 472 3.75 -2.09 -16.12
N GLN A 473 3.26 -2.78 -17.16
CA GLN A 473 2.92 -2.17 -18.46
C GLN A 473 1.50 -1.58 -18.50
N LEU A 474 0.67 -1.85 -17.49
CA LEU A 474 -0.69 -1.34 -17.39
C LEU A 474 -0.71 0.04 -16.70
N PRO A 475 -1.75 0.86 -16.91
CA PRO A 475 -2.03 2.01 -16.04
C PRO A 475 -2.10 1.60 -14.57
N LEU A 476 -1.69 2.49 -13.65
CA LEU A 476 -1.64 2.20 -12.21
C LEU A 476 -2.98 1.68 -11.66
N SER A 477 -4.10 2.28 -12.10
CA SER A 477 -5.45 1.90 -11.70
C SER A 477 -5.85 0.48 -12.09
N CYS A 478 -5.17 -0.13 -13.06
CA CYS A 478 -5.44 -1.48 -13.55
C CYS A 478 -4.50 -2.55 -12.97
N ARG A 479 -3.52 -2.18 -12.14
CA ARG A 479 -2.57 -3.14 -11.55
C ARG A 479 -3.12 -3.67 -10.24
N THR A 480 -3.15 -4.98 -10.07
CA THR A 480 -3.65 -5.62 -8.84
C THR A 480 -2.75 -5.37 -7.64
N GLN A 481 -1.44 -5.19 -7.85
CA GLN A 481 -0.48 -4.85 -6.78
C GLN A 481 -0.05 -3.37 -6.83
N SER A 482 -0.97 -2.47 -7.16
CA SER A 482 -0.73 -1.03 -7.06
C SER A 482 -1.13 -0.47 -5.70
N ARG A 483 -0.53 0.68 -5.34
CA ARG A 483 -1.01 1.52 -4.24
C ARG A 483 -2.51 1.81 -4.36
N TYR A 484 -3.01 2.05 -5.58
CA TYR A 484 -4.43 2.27 -5.84
C TYR A 484 -5.28 1.10 -5.35
N GLN A 485 -4.95 -0.12 -5.79
CA GLN A 485 -5.69 -1.30 -5.41
C GLN A 485 -5.59 -1.59 -3.90
N MET A 486 -4.42 -1.35 -3.29
CA MET A 486 -4.25 -1.46 -1.84
C MET A 486 -5.17 -0.48 -1.07
N LYS A 487 -5.25 0.79 -1.49
CA LYS A 487 -6.17 1.76 -0.86
C LYS A 487 -7.63 1.37 -1.05
N LYS A 488 -7.99 0.85 -2.22
CA LYS A 488 -9.34 0.37 -2.52
C LYS A 488 -9.71 -0.78 -1.58
N GLU A 489 -8.85 -1.79 -1.46
CA GLU A 489 -9.04 -2.93 -0.55
C GLU A 489 -9.15 -2.49 0.92
N MET A 490 -8.30 -1.56 1.36
CA MET A 490 -8.39 -1.01 2.71
C MET A 490 -9.71 -0.27 2.95
N THR A 491 -10.18 0.50 1.98
CA THR A 491 -11.46 1.22 2.07
C THR A 491 -12.64 0.24 2.15
N GLU A 492 -12.63 -0.80 1.32
CA GLU A 492 -13.63 -1.87 1.34
C GLU A 492 -13.62 -2.61 2.67
N GLN A 493 -12.44 -2.95 3.21
CA GLN A 493 -12.33 -3.58 4.53
C GLN A 493 -12.81 -2.67 5.67
N ALA A 494 -12.47 -1.38 5.63
CA ALA A 494 -12.95 -0.40 6.60
C ALA A 494 -14.48 -0.29 6.57
N GLN A 495 -15.08 -0.32 5.37
CA GLN A 495 -16.52 -0.28 5.20
C GLN A 495 -17.20 -1.55 5.74
N ILE A 496 -16.64 -2.73 5.47
CA ILE A 496 -17.11 -4.00 6.06
C ILE A 496 -17.02 -3.95 7.60
N GLY A 497 -15.92 -3.41 8.14
CA GLY A 497 -15.74 -3.20 9.58
C GLY A 497 -16.78 -2.26 10.18
N LEU A 498 -17.10 -1.17 9.48
CA LEU A 498 -18.13 -0.22 9.87
C LEU A 498 -19.52 -0.87 9.87
N GLU A 499 -19.87 -1.61 8.83
CA GLU A 499 -21.13 -2.35 8.74
C GLU A 499 -21.27 -3.38 9.86
N LYS A 500 -20.20 -4.11 10.18
CA LYS A 500 -20.18 -5.04 11.31
C LYS A 500 -20.40 -4.32 12.64
N THR A 501 -19.76 -3.17 12.84
CA THR A 501 -19.92 -2.35 14.05
C THR A 501 -21.33 -1.80 14.17
N GLN A 502 -21.93 -1.34 13.06
CA GLN A 502 -23.32 -0.90 13.01
C GLN A 502 -24.29 -2.03 13.35
N ARG A 503 -24.07 -3.24 12.80
CA ARG A 503 -24.88 -4.43 13.14
C ARG A 503 -24.79 -4.76 14.63
N LEU A 504 -23.59 -4.74 15.21
CA LEU A 504 -23.40 -4.94 16.65
C LEU A 504 -24.10 -3.86 17.49
N SER A 505 -24.04 -2.59 17.06
CA SER A 505 -24.75 -1.49 17.73
C SER A 505 -26.27 -1.65 17.68
N VAL A 506 -26.84 -2.08 16.55
CA VAL A 506 -28.28 -2.37 16.41
C VAL A 506 -28.67 -3.53 17.33
N LYS A 507 -27.89 -4.62 17.36
CA LYS A 507 -28.13 -5.74 18.26
C LYS A 507 -28.09 -5.32 19.72
N ALA A 508 -27.09 -4.55 20.13
CA ALA A 508 -26.99 -4.01 21.49
C ALA A 508 -28.20 -3.13 21.86
N LYS A 509 -28.71 -2.32 20.93
CA LYS A 509 -29.94 -1.53 21.14
C LYS A 509 -31.19 -2.41 21.27
N GLN A 510 -31.28 -3.51 20.52
CA GLN A 510 -32.38 -4.47 20.63
C GLN A 510 -32.33 -5.21 21.98
N ASP A 511 -31.16 -5.69 22.38
CA ASP A 511 -30.96 -6.36 23.67
C ASP A 511 -31.27 -5.42 24.85
N LEU A 512 -30.89 -4.13 24.73
CA LEU A 512 -31.24 -3.10 25.72
C LEU A 512 -32.75 -2.87 25.79
N ARG A 513 -33.46 -2.82 24.66
CA ARG A 513 -34.93 -2.70 24.63
C ARG A 513 -35.61 -3.90 25.28
N ALA A 514 -35.20 -5.11 24.93
CA ALA A 514 -35.74 -6.34 25.54
C ALA A 514 -35.50 -6.38 27.06
N THR A 515 -34.32 -5.93 27.50
CA THR A 515 -34.00 -5.81 28.93
C THR A 515 -34.88 -4.77 29.62
N ASN A 516 -35.09 -3.60 29.00
CA ASN A 516 -35.96 -2.55 29.54
C ASN A 516 -37.43 -3.01 29.63
N GLU A 517 -37.95 -3.68 28.61
CA GLU A 517 -39.29 -4.29 28.64
C GLU A 517 -39.41 -5.31 29.78
N THR A 518 -38.37 -6.12 30.00
CA THR A 518 -38.31 -7.06 31.12
C THR A 518 -38.31 -6.34 32.47
N ILE A 519 -37.58 -5.22 32.59
CA ILE A 519 -37.55 -4.39 33.80
C ILE A 519 -38.94 -3.77 34.05
N GLU A 520 -39.57 -3.19 33.04
CA GLU A 520 -40.91 -2.61 33.16
C GLU A 520 -41.95 -3.65 33.57
N ASN A 521 -41.91 -4.84 32.97
CA ASN A 521 -42.79 -5.95 33.34
C ASN A 521 -42.56 -6.39 34.80
N LYS A 522 -41.30 -6.51 35.25
CA LYS A 522 -40.98 -6.81 36.65
C LYS A 522 -41.44 -5.69 37.61
N GLN A 523 -41.36 -4.42 37.20
CA GLN A 523 -41.85 -3.30 38.00
C GLN A 523 -43.37 -3.30 38.12
N LYS A 524 -44.11 -3.60 37.04
CA LYS A 524 -45.56 -3.81 37.08
C LYS A 524 -45.93 -4.94 38.03
N LEU A 525 -45.27 -6.09 37.90
CA LEU A 525 -45.48 -7.25 38.78
C LEU A 525 -45.20 -6.89 40.25
N LYS A 526 -44.14 -6.13 40.53
CA LYS A 526 -43.82 -5.63 41.88
C LYS A 526 -44.93 -4.72 42.43
N LYS A 527 -45.49 -3.82 41.61
CA LYS A 527 -46.61 -2.95 42.03
C LYS A 527 -47.87 -3.77 42.34
N GLU A 528 -48.20 -4.74 41.50
CA GLU A 528 -49.34 -5.65 41.72
C GLU A 528 -49.17 -6.46 43.00
N LEU A 529 -48.00 -7.06 43.22
CA LEU A 529 -47.66 -7.77 44.45
C LEU A 529 -47.77 -6.87 45.67
N SER A 530 -47.27 -5.64 45.59
CA SER A 530 -47.34 -4.65 46.68
C SER A 530 -48.78 -4.28 47.01
N SER A 531 -49.62 -4.07 45.99
CA SER A 531 -51.06 -3.82 46.15
C SER A 531 -51.77 -5.01 46.80
N ASN A 532 -51.42 -6.23 46.38
CA ASN A 532 -51.97 -7.46 46.97
C ASN A 532 -51.57 -7.59 48.45
N ILE A 533 -50.31 -7.33 48.80
CA ILE A 533 -49.84 -7.32 50.20
C ILE A 533 -50.61 -6.28 51.03
N LEU A 534 -50.76 -5.05 50.53
CA LEU A 534 -51.54 -3.99 51.21
C LEU A 534 -52.99 -4.42 51.45
N SER A 535 -53.63 -5.05 50.47
CA SER A 535 -55.00 -5.56 50.61
C SER A 535 -55.13 -6.68 51.64
N LYS A 536 -54.08 -7.50 51.82
CA LYS A 536 -54.04 -8.54 52.85
C LYS A 536 -53.79 -7.94 54.23
N LEU A 537 -52.93 -6.93 54.35
CA LEU A 537 -52.71 -6.21 55.59
C LEU A 537 -53.97 -5.50 56.07
N SER A 538 -54.75 -4.87 55.18
CA SER A 538 -56.02 -4.24 55.57
C SER A 538 -57.05 -5.25 56.06
N LYS A 539 -57.06 -6.48 55.51
CA LYS A 539 -57.89 -7.58 56.01
C LYS A 539 -57.45 -8.04 57.41
N ILE A 540 -56.14 -8.08 57.67
CA ILE A 540 -55.59 -8.39 59.00
C ILE A 540 -56.03 -7.33 60.02
N ASP A 541 -55.98 -6.04 59.68
CA ASP A 541 -56.45 -4.98 60.56
C ASP A 541 -57.95 -5.07 60.87
N LEU A 542 -58.76 -5.45 59.88
CA LEU A 542 -60.19 -5.69 60.08
C LEU A 542 -60.44 -6.86 61.05
N LEU A 543 -59.75 -7.98 60.84
CA LEU A 543 -59.83 -9.15 61.72
C LEU A 543 -59.38 -8.81 63.15
N ASN A 544 -58.33 -8.00 63.30
CA ASN A 544 -57.86 -7.53 64.62
C ASN A 544 -58.94 -6.68 65.32
N LYS A 545 -59.63 -5.80 64.61
CA LYS A 545 -60.75 -5.01 65.16
C LYS A 545 -61.94 -5.89 65.56
N GLU A 546 -62.27 -6.91 64.77
CA GLU A 546 -63.31 -7.88 65.10
C GLU A 546 -62.95 -8.67 66.37
N ILE A 547 -61.71 -9.16 66.47
CA ILE A 547 -61.21 -9.84 67.68
C ILE A 547 -61.33 -8.92 68.90
N GLU A 548 -60.94 -7.65 68.77
CA GLU A 548 -61.01 -6.69 69.89
C GLU A 548 -62.46 -6.41 70.31
N SER A 549 -63.38 -6.30 69.35
CA SER A 549 -64.82 -6.15 69.59
C SER A 549 -65.41 -7.38 70.31
N LEU A 550 -65.10 -8.58 69.82
CA LEU A 550 -65.52 -9.84 70.43
C LEU A 550 -64.95 -9.99 71.85
N THR A 551 -63.70 -9.58 72.06
CA THR A 551 -63.05 -9.59 73.38
C THR A 551 -63.77 -8.63 74.34
N LYS A 552 -64.11 -7.41 73.90
CA LYS A 552 -64.89 -6.45 74.71
C LYS A 552 -66.29 -6.97 75.02
N ALA A 553 -66.96 -7.62 74.06
CA ALA A 553 -68.27 -8.23 74.27
C ALA A 553 -68.22 -9.40 75.28
N ALA A 554 -67.19 -10.25 75.17
CA ALA A 554 -66.96 -11.34 76.11
C ALA A 554 -66.67 -10.81 77.52
N LEU A 555 -65.80 -9.79 77.66
CA LEU A 555 -65.51 -9.14 78.95
C LEU A 555 -66.76 -8.49 79.56
N LYS A 556 -67.62 -7.86 78.76
CA LYS A 556 -68.91 -7.33 79.24
C LYS A 556 -69.81 -8.43 79.79
N LYS A 557 -69.91 -9.58 79.10
CA LYS A 557 -70.67 -10.73 79.59
C LYS A 557 -70.07 -11.27 80.88
N ILE A 558 -68.76 -11.47 80.95
CA ILE A 558 -68.08 -11.94 82.17
C ILE A 558 -68.33 -10.99 83.35
N ASN A 559 -68.22 -9.67 83.15
CA ASN A 559 -68.48 -8.68 84.20
C ASN A 559 -69.96 -8.67 84.64
N TYR A 560 -70.90 -8.88 83.71
CA TYR A 560 -72.33 -9.03 84.05
C TYR A 560 -72.58 -10.30 84.87
N TRP A 561 -71.92 -11.40 84.51
CA TRP A 561 -72.00 -12.66 85.24
C TRP A 561 -71.40 -12.52 86.65
N GLN A 562 -70.24 -11.88 86.78
CA GLN A 562 -69.62 -11.58 88.08
C GLN A 562 -70.55 -10.74 88.97
N ARG A 563 -71.18 -9.69 88.44
CA ARG A 563 -72.16 -8.88 89.19
C ARG A 563 -73.41 -9.67 89.60
N THR A 564 -73.90 -10.54 88.73
CA THR A 564 -75.08 -11.38 89.03
C THR A 564 -74.78 -12.39 90.14
N ILE A 565 -73.52 -12.83 90.26
CA ILE A 565 -73.04 -13.71 91.33
C ILE A 565 -72.83 -12.94 92.64
N GLU A 566 -72.38 -11.68 92.60
CA GLU A 566 -72.18 -10.84 93.80
C GLU A 566 -73.50 -10.35 94.44
N ILE A 567 -74.61 -10.29 93.69
CA ILE A 567 -75.89 -9.71 94.15
C ILE A 567 -76.88 -10.77 94.68
N ASN A 568 -76.73 -12.05 94.33
CA ASN A 568 -77.68 -13.10 94.72
C ASN A 568 -77.01 -14.22 95.53
N ASP A 569 -77.21 -14.19 96.85
CA ASP A 569 -76.88 -15.28 97.76
C ASP A 569 -77.96 -16.39 97.68
N ILE A 570 -78.04 -17.05 96.52
CA ILE A 570 -78.96 -18.17 96.28
C ILE A 570 -78.21 -19.34 95.64
N GLU A 571 -78.06 -20.40 96.41
CA GLU A 571 -77.30 -21.63 96.15
C GLU A 571 -77.76 -22.43 94.90
N VAL A 572 -78.91 -22.08 94.32
CA VAL A 572 -79.51 -22.77 93.16
C VAL A 572 -79.02 -22.23 91.80
N ASN A 573 -78.41 -21.03 91.74
CA ASN A 573 -77.93 -20.44 90.48
C ASN A 573 -76.45 -20.77 90.14
N LYS A 574 -75.68 -21.33 91.07
CA LYS A 574 -74.26 -21.66 90.83
C LYS A 574 -74.06 -22.78 89.81
N GLN A 575 -74.92 -23.82 89.81
CA GLN A 575 -74.74 -24.97 88.92
C GLN A 575 -75.03 -24.68 87.44
N PHE A 576 -76.04 -23.85 87.13
CA PHE A 576 -76.37 -23.48 85.75
C PHE A 576 -75.32 -22.55 85.12
N ALA A 577 -74.78 -21.60 85.90
CA ALA A 577 -73.72 -20.71 85.44
C ALA A 577 -72.41 -21.46 85.12
N THR A 578 -72.01 -22.45 85.91
CA THR A 578 -70.80 -23.24 85.64
C THR A 578 -70.83 -24.03 84.33
N LYS A 579 -72.01 -24.52 83.92
CA LYS A 579 -72.13 -25.35 82.70
C LYS A 579 -72.03 -24.51 81.42
N GLU A 580 -72.74 -23.38 81.36
CA GLU A 580 -72.67 -22.47 80.22
C GLU A 580 -71.31 -21.77 80.09
N ALA A 581 -70.67 -21.44 81.22
CA ALA A 581 -69.32 -20.89 81.22
C ALA A 581 -68.29 -21.92 80.69
N ALA A 582 -68.43 -23.20 81.06
CA ALA A 582 -67.59 -24.27 80.53
C ALA A 582 -67.77 -24.47 79.01
N GLU A 583 -69.00 -24.46 78.51
CA GLU A 583 -69.29 -24.57 77.06
C GLU A 583 -68.79 -23.35 76.27
N ALA A 584 -68.84 -22.14 76.86
CA ALA A 584 -68.29 -20.93 76.25
C ALA A 584 -66.76 -20.98 76.18
N ILE A 585 -66.09 -21.49 77.22
CA ILE A 585 -64.63 -21.70 77.24
C ILE A 585 -64.21 -22.75 76.21
N ASP A 586 -64.97 -23.84 76.06
CA ASP A 586 -64.68 -24.88 75.05
C ASP A 586 -64.82 -24.35 73.62
N LYS A 587 -65.86 -23.56 73.33
CA LYS A 587 -66.00 -22.87 72.04
C LYS A 587 -64.87 -21.88 71.80
N LEU A 588 -64.43 -21.15 72.82
CA LEU A 588 -63.32 -20.20 72.71
C LEU A 588 -61.97 -20.91 72.47
N ASN A 589 -61.75 -22.07 73.09
CA ASN A 589 -60.55 -22.90 72.91
C ASN A 589 -60.39 -23.37 71.46
N HIS A 590 -61.50 -23.67 70.78
CA HIS A 590 -61.49 -24.07 69.38
C HIS A 590 -61.10 -22.95 68.41
N VAL A 591 -61.36 -21.68 68.78
CA VAL A 591 -61.19 -20.51 67.91
C VAL A 591 -59.89 -19.75 68.23
N SER A 592 -59.46 -19.69 69.49
CA SER A 592 -58.23 -19.01 69.89
C SER A 592 -57.59 -19.59 71.17
N PRO A 593 -56.78 -20.67 71.04
CA PRO A 593 -56.21 -21.40 72.18
C PRO A 593 -55.36 -20.51 73.12
N LYS A 594 -54.65 -19.51 72.57
CA LYS A 594 -53.81 -18.59 73.36
C LYS A 594 -54.60 -17.63 74.24
N VAL A 595 -55.82 -17.25 73.82
CA VAL A 595 -56.69 -16.38 74.61
C VAL A 595 -57.38 -17.19 75.71
N THR A 596 -57.80 -18.41 75.40
CA THR A 596 -58.33 -19.36 76.39
C THR A 596 -57.32 -19.64 77.50
N ASP A 597 -56.05 -19.87 77.16
CA ASP A 597 -54.99 -20.13 78.16
C ASP A 597 -54.76 -18.94 79.10
N ARG A 598 -54.94 -17.69 78.62
CA ARG A 598 -54.88 -16.48 79.47
C ARG A 598 -56.10 -16.34 80.38
N ILE A 599 -57.30 -16.67 79.89
CA ILE A 599 -58.54 -16.60 80.68
C ILE A 599 -58.55 -17.68 81.76
N VAL A 600 -58.15 -18.90 81.43
CA VAL A 600 -58.03 -20.01 82.39
C VAL A 600 -57.00 -19.68 83.48
N LYS A 601 -55.82 -19.16 83.12
CA LYS A 601 -54.81 -18.72 84.12
C LYS A 601 -55.30 -17.58 85.01
N SER A 602 -56.17 -16.71 84.50
CA SER A 602 -56.75 -15.61 85.28
C SER A 602 -57.88 -16.09 86.19
N ALA A 603 -58.66 -17.09 85.78
CA ALA A 603 -59.69 -17.73 86.60
C ALA A 603 -59.09 -18.59 87.75
N VAL A 604 -57.99 -19.31 87.48
CA VAL A 604 -57.25 -20.10 88.49
C VAL A 604 -56.60 -19.21 89.58
N LYS A 605 -56.30 -17.94 89.26
CA LYS A 605 -55.85 -16.95 90.24
C LYS A 605 -56.96 -16.48 91.21
N PHE A 606 -58.23 -16.80 90.94
CA PHE A 606 -59.36 -16.43 91.80
C PHE A 606 -59.79 -17.57 92.74
N GLU A 607 -59.52 -18.83 92.40
CA GLU A 607 -59.79 -20.00 93.26
C GLU A 607 -58.67 -20.30 94.28
N SER A 608 -57.50 -19.67 94.17
CA SER A 608 -56.39 -19.84 95.14
C SER A 608 -56.51 -18.95 96.38
N ALA A 609 -57.68 -18.34 96.63
CA ALA A 609 -57.97 -17.53 97.81
C ALA A 609 -59.08 -18.09 98.72
N LYS A 610 -59.56 -19.32 98.52
CA LYS A 610 -60.43 -20.02 99.49
C LYS A 610 -60.41 -21.53 99.25
N ASP A 611 -59.77 -22.25 100.17
CA ASP A 611 -59.58 -23.70 100.15
C ASP A 611 -60.88 -24.51 100.20
N ASN A 612 -60.79 -25.73 99.63
CA ASN A 612 -61.70 -26.89 99.65
C ASN A 612 -62.59 -27.17 98.42
N PHE A 613 -61.97 -27.36 97.24
CA PHE A 613 -62.62 -28.13 96.16
C PHE A 613 -61.67 -29.02 95.33
N ILE A 614 -60.44 -29.25 95.80
CA ILE A 614 -59.41 -30.01 95.06
C ILE A 614 -59.59 -31.54 95.18
N GLU A 615 -60.39 -32.05 96.12
CA GLU A 615 -60.47 -33.51 96.35
C GLU A 615 -61.46 -34.29 95.46
N GLU A 616 -62.41 -33.64 94.77
CA GLU A 616 -63.32 -34.36 93.85
C GLU A 616 -62.86 -34.39 92.38
N ARG A 617 -62.02 -33.44 91.96
CA ARG A 617 -61.56 -33.36 90.56
C ARG A 617 -60.52 -34.43 90.20
N PHE A 618 -59.84 -35.02 91.18
CA PHE A 618 -58.90 -36.13 90.95
C PHE A 618 -59.58 -37.51 90.80
N LYS A 619 -60.85 -37.67 91.15
CA LYS A 619 -61.58 -38.95 90.97
C LYS A 619 -62.26 -39.08 89.59
N VAL A 620 -62.66 -37.97 88.97
CA VAL A 620 -63.35 -38.01 87.65
C VAL A 620 -62.36 -37.99 86.48
N SER A 621 -61.20 -37.35 86.63
CA SER A 621 -60.19 -37.27 85.55
C SER A 621 -59.50 -38.62 85.27
N ASN A 622 -59.40 -39.52 86.25
CA ASN A 622 -58.86 -40.87 86.04
C ASN A 622 -59.86 -41.84 85.37
N GLN A 623 -61.16 -41.54 85.38
CA GLN A 623 -62.18 -42.37 84.69
C GLN A 623 -62.37 -42.00 83.21
N LEU A 624 -61.97 -40.79 82.79
CA LEU A 624 -62.07 -40.36 81.38
C LEU A 624 -60.81 -40.67 80.57
N ILE A 625 -59.64 -40.77 81.20
CA ILE A 625 -58.40 -41.25 80.56
C ILE A 625 -58.50 -42.75 80.20
N TYR A 626 -59.24 -43.55 80.98
CA TYR A 626 -59.50 -44.96 80.66
C TYR A 626 -60.50 -45.17 79.50
N LYS A 627 -61.38 -44.20 79.21
CA LYS A 627 -62.35 -44.31 78.10
C LYS A 627 -61.83 -43.78 76.75
N SER A 628 -60.87 -42.85 76.74
CA SER A 628 -60.27 -42.37 75.48
C SER A 628 -59.19 -43.30 74.92
N GLN A 629 -58.54 -44.13 75.75
CA GLN A 629 -57.61 -45.16 75.29
C GLN A 629 -58.33 -46.39 74.67
N ASN A 630 -59.58 -46.68 75.06
CA ASN A 630 -60.35 -47.80 74.48
C ASN A 630 -61.13 -47.47 73.19
N LYS A 631 -61.19 -46.20 72.77
CA LYS A 631 -61.86 -45.79 71.52
C LYS A 631 -60.91 -45.54 70.33
N ARG A 632 -59.59 -45.68 70.52
CA ARG A 632 -58.59 -45.68 69.45
C ARG A 632 -58.19 -47.09 68.95
N ASN A 633 -58.78 -48.16 69.50
CA ASN A 633 -58.56 -49.54 69.05
C ASN A 633 -59.80 -50.22 68.44
N LYS A 634 -60.86 -49.47 68.12
CA LYS A 634 -61.98 -49.94 67.27
C LYS A 634 -62.59 -48.78 66.48
N LEU A 635 -61.87 -48.32 65.47
CA LEU A 635 -62.33 -47.88 64.14
C LEU A 635 -61.14 -47.40 63.32
#